data_AF-A0A942V7S8-F1
#
_entry.id   AF-A0A942V7S8-F1
#
_cell.length_a   1.000
_cell.length_b   1.000
_cell.length_c   1.000
_cell.angle_alpha   90.00
_cell.angle_beta   90.00
_cell.angle_gamma   90.00
#
_symmetry.space_group_name_H-M   'P 1'
#
loop_
_entity.id
_entity.type
_entity.pdbx_description
1 polymer ?
#
loop_
_entity_poly.entity_id
_entity_poly.type
_entity_poly.pdbx_seq_one_letter_code
_entity_poly.pdbx_strand_id
1 'polypeptide(L)'
;MSKSFKLVLLAITACFLAYSNASAKTWWLPDWQGGQDSRGSADGGGGDIVKDDSDCMKHYNLYTKCPSPKLSTGVVHPVAGMTCQKGCICPSEYQYTSSNCSGNYTVSGGSCDGKYNACTCKSEFKYNSSNCSGENQPSGTSCGGKYNSCTIRPECTVSSKDCTYGCAGYNSCNRCTSCKSNPDCDVSSKSCSYGCASYNSCSKCTSCKANPDCSATPVSCTYGCASSNSCGICTSCAGNPDCNVSSKSCDYGCASTNSCGKCTSCKSCTPAANETGCTYGTESCSDGCGGTRLCCKGHTHSYSCPSGYSATNSWGSSAQTTSKTCSCGAASGTCYKAPAHTHSYSCPSGYQASSCSSSQTQTGTTAKVCSCGATSGTCYKCEACSFSSKCSGYDFVSCTYGIADSCTACGTTKYKCKADPCISEGTALRSQVSNFNSSARDSIAFCDAGCKNCGSYPMMMNCSGMRSSLISSIKDYNSRCNDNISTLLSMCPQRGLCGGGGSGYCVLCHGTGIY
;
A
#
# COMPACT_ATOMS: atom_id res chain seq x y z
N MET A 1 18.18 21.43 34.08
CA MET A 1 18.84 21.75 35.36
C MET A 1 17.69 21.93 36.35
N SER A 2 17.40 21.08 37.33
CA SER A 2 18.22 20.36 38.30
C SER A 2 17.73 18.91 38.44
N LYS A 3 18.69 17.98 38.50
CA LYS A 3 18.50 16.58 38.88
C LYS A 3 19.05 16.44 40.31
N SER A 4 18.39 15.63 41.14
CA SER A 4 19.00 14.54 41.94
C SER A 4 18.24 14.29 43.24
N PHE A 5 17.22 13.46 43.14
CA PHE A 5 16.77 12.56 44.20
C PHE A 5 17.58 11.26 44.05
N LYS A 6 18.12 10.68 45.13
CA LYS A 6 18.22 9.22 45.36
C LYS A 6 18.85 8.86 46.72
N LEU A 7 18.11 8.00 47.43
CA LEU A 7 18.52 6.89 48.31
C LEU A 7 19.49 7.13 49.47
N VAL A 8 19.06 6.79 50.70
CA VAL A 8 19.56 5.60 51.45
C VAL A 8 18.44 5.07 52.36
N LEU A 9 18.32 3.74 52.38
CA LEU A 9 17.36 2.87 53.06
C LEU A 9 18.03 2.22 54.29
N LEU A 10 17.23 1.67 55.22
CA LEU A 10 17.53 0.69 56.30
C LEU A 10 18.01 1.21 57.67
N ALA A 11 17.21 0.99 58.73
CA ALA A 11 17.30 -0.22 59.57
C ALA A 11 16.39 -0.12 60.83
N ILE A 12 15.54 -1.14 61.01
CA ILE A 12 14.79 -1.48 62.22
C ILE A 12 15.59 -2.59 62.92
N THR A 13 16.00 -2.46 64.18
CA THR A 13 15.96 -3.57 65.19
C THR A 13 16.34 -3.12 66.63
N ALA A 14 15.45 -3.48 67.56
CA ALA A 14 15.66 -4.01 68.92
C ALA A 14 16.68 -3.38 69.89
N CYS A 15 16.19 -2.94 71.05
CA CYS A 15 16.79 -3.28 72.34
C CYS A 15 15.73 -3.28 73.46
N PHE A 16 15.47 -4.48 73.99
CA PHE A 16 14.58 -4.79 75.10
C PHE A 16 15.31 -4.62 76.44
N LEU A 17 14.55 -4.17 77.45
CA LEU A 17 14.56 -4.55 78.87
C LEU A 17 15.87 -4.55 79.67
N ALA A 18 15.91 -3.67 80.68
CA ALA A 18 16.62 -3.92 81.92
C ALA A 18 15.63 -3.93 83.09
N TYR A 19 15.71 -5.03 83.84
CA TYR A 19 14.97 -5.43 85.03
C TYR A 19 15.33 -4.58 86.26
N SER A 20 14.35 -4.34 87.14
CA SER A 20 14.56 -4.40 88.59
C SER A 20 13.22 -4.59 89.31
N ASN A 21 12.88 -5.85 89.60
CA ASN A 21 11.93 -6.22 90.64
C ASN A 21 12.75 -6.65 91.86
N ALA A 22 12.62 -5.94 92.98
CA ALA A 22 13.08 -6.39 94.28
C ALA A 22 11.89 -7.02 95.02
N SER A 23 12.04 -8.30 95.36
CA SER A 23 11.11 -9.06 96.19
C SER A 23 11.23 -8.67 97.65
N ALA A 24 10.11 -8.53 98.35
CA ALA A 24 10.06 -8.66 99.81
C ALA A 24 9.30 -9.95 100.14
N LYS A 25 9.98 -10.88 100.81
CA LYS A 25 9.37 -12.02 101.51
C LYS A 25 9.24 -11.66 102.98
N THR A 26 8.09 -11.95 103.57
CA THR A 26 7.97 -12.23 105.01
C THR A 26 6.85 -13.26 105.21
N TRP A 27 7.18 -14.41 105.81
CA TRP A 27 6.27 -15.40 106.38
C TRP A 27 6.93 -16.04 107.60
N TRP A 28 6.08 -16.57 108.51
CA TRP A 28 6.29 -17.15 109.87
C TRP A 28 6.08 -16.09 110.99
N LEU A 29 5.09 -16.13 111.91
CA LEU A 29 4.43 -17.21 112.69
C LEU A 29 3.06 -16.70 113.29
N PRO A 30 2.23 -17.52 114.00
CA PRO A 30 0.74 -17.58 113.99
C PRO A 30 0.10 -16.88 115.23
N ASP A 31 -1.23 -16.81 115.45
CA ASP A 31 -2.10 -17.83 116.07
C ASP A 31 -3.58 -17.49 115.87
N TRP A 32 -4.34 -18.49 115.44
CA TRP A 32 -5.80 -18.48 115.36
C TRP A 32 -6.36 -18.89 116.72
N GLN A 33 -7.23 -18.05 117.28
CA GLN A 33 -8.00 -18.36 118.46
C GLN A 33 -9.00 -19.46 118.11
N GLY A 34 -8.93 -20.58 118.84
CA GLY A 34 -9.85 -21.69 118.71
C GLY A 34 -11.26 -21.34 119.21
N GLY A 35 -12.21 -22.15 118.75
CA GLY A 35 -13.31 -22.60 119.59
C GLY A 35 -14.57 -21.74 119.61
N GLN A 36 -15.56 -22.25 118.88
CA GLN A 36 -16.92 -22.48 119.36
C GLN A 36 -17.87 -21.29 119.63
N ASP A 37 -18.93 -21.35 118.82
CA ASP A 37 -20.32 -21.37 119.26
C ASP A 37 -20.97 -20.09 119.80
N SER A 38 -21.91 -19.65 118.97
CA SER A 38 -23.28 -19.31 119.33
C SER A 38 -23.66 -17.82 119.46
N ARG A 39 -24.61 -17.48 118.57
CA ARG A 39 -25.80 -16.66 118.80
C ARG A 39 -25.61 -15.17 119.13
N GLY A 40 -26.05 -14.37 118.16
CA GLY A 40 -27.19 -13.48 118.44
C GLY A 40 -26.94 -11.99 118.22
N SER A 41 -27.64 -11.48 117.20
CA SER A 41 -28.50 -10.29 117.25
C SER A 41 -28.14 -9.25 116.21
N ALA A 42 -29.16 -8.89 115.45
CA ALA A 42 -29.16 -7.86 114.43
C ALA A 42 -29.21 -6.48 115.08
N ASP A 43 -28.33 -5.58 114.67
CA ASP A 43 -28.48 -4.14 114.82
C ASP A 43 -28.01 -3.47 113.53
N GLY A 44 -28.88 -2.64 112.95
CA GLY A 44 -28.63 -1.90 111.73
C GLY A 44 -27.79 -0.65 111.96
N GLY A 45 -26.96 -0.31 110.98
CA GLY A 45 -26.31 1.00 110.90
C GLY A 45 -25.01 0.95 110.12
N GLY A 46 -24.95 1.71 109.01
CA GLY A 46 -23.74 1.90 108.23
C GLY A 46 -23.75 1.17 106.89
N GLY A 47 -24.76 1.44 106.06
CA GLY A 47 -24.64 1.16 104.64
C GLY A 47 -23.58 2.09 104.06
N ASP A 48 -22.33 1.65 104.03
CA ASP A 48 -21.36 2.22 103.11
C ASP A 48 -22.01 2.21 101.73
N ILE A 49 -22.22 3.41 101.19
CA ILE A 49 -22.61 3.61 99.81
C ILE A 49 -21.40 3.22 98.97
N VAL A 50 -21.19 1.91 98.85
CA VAL A 50 -20.47 1.30 97.73
C VAL A 50 -21.51 0.52 96.94
N LYS A 51 -22.56 1.23 96.52
CA LYS A 51 -23.42 0.76 95.45
C LYS A 51 -23.13 1.61 94.24
N ASP A 52 -22.12 1.19 93.50
CA ASP A 52 -22.03 1.19 92.03
C ASP A 52 -22.35 2.46 91.23
N ASP A 53 -22.53 3.63 91.84
CA ASP A 53 -22.73 4.88 91.09
C ASP A 53 -21.36 5.47 90.70
N SER A 54 -20.59 4.64 89.99
CA SER A 54 -19.31 4.93 89.33
C SER A 54 -19.44 5.90 88.15
N ASP A 55 -20.45 6.77 88.18
CA ASP A 55 -20.73 7.72 87.11
C ASP A 55 -20.17 9.11 87.48
N CYS A 56 -18.99 9.40 86.93
CA CYS A 56 -18.32 10.69 87.05
C CYS A 56 -19.22 11.87 86.63
N MET A 57 -20.13 11.66 85.68
CA MET A 57 -20.95 12.73 85.12
C MET A 57 -22.09 13.11 86.06
N LYS A 58 -22.77 12.11 86.63
CA LYS A 58 -23.99 12.28 87.44
C LYS A 58 -23.73 12.92 88.81
N HIS A 59 -22.59 12.62 89.43
CA HIS A 59 -22.29 13.04 90.80
C HIS A 59 -21.26 14.16 90.92
N TYR A 60 -20.35 14.26 89.95
CA TYR A 60 -19.21 15.19 90.04
C TYR A 60 -19.11 16.15 88.85
N ASN A 61 -20.00 16.04 87.85
CA ASN A 61 -19.95 16.80 86.61
C ASN A 61 -18.58 16.68 85.88
N LEU A 62 -18.03 15.47 85.91
CA LEU A 62 -16.74 15.10 85.30
C LEU A 62 -16.94 13.99 84.26
N TYR A 63 -16.01 13.84 83.33
CA TYR A 63 -16.15 12.83 82.27
C TYR A 63 -15.51 11.50 82.70
N THR A 64 -16.25 10.39 82.65
CA THR A 64 -15.68 9.05 82.90
C THR A 64 -14.61 8.71 81.84
N LYS A 65 -14.90 9.03 80.58
CA LYS A 65 -13.96 8.95 79.46
C LYS A 65 -14.31 10.05 78.46
N CYS A 66 -13.30 10.68 77.86
CA CYS A 66 -13.56 11.63 76.78
C CYS A 66 -14.02 10.89 75.52
N PRO A 67 -15.14 11.30 74.90
CA PRO A 67 -15.58 10.73 73.63
C PRO A 67 -14.58 11.09 72.54
N SER A 68 -14.09 10.10 71.79
CA SER A 68 -13.21 10.33 70.64
C SER A 68 -13.91 11.26 69.63
N PRO A 69 -13.27 12.31 69.12
CA PRO A 69 -11.82 12.59 69.14
C PRO A 69 -11.32 13.51 70.27
N LYS A 70 -12.14 13.84 71.29
CA LYS A 70 -11.75 14.79 72.35
C LYS A 70 -10.67 14.22 73.27
N LEU A 71 -9.74 15.08 73.66
CA LEU A 71 -8.65 14.79 74.58
C LEU A 71 -8.96 15.30 75.98
N SER A 72 -8.49 14.60 76.99
CA SER A 72 -8.63 15.02 78.37
C SER A 72 -7.73 16.21 78.69
N THR A 73 -8.25 17.17 79.44
CA THR A 73 -7.48 18.30 79.99
C THR A 73 -6.86 17.99 81.36
N GLY A 74 -7.05 16.78 81.90
CA GLY A 74 -6.49 16.34 83.18
C GLY A 74 -7.34 15.27 83.85
N VAL A 75 -6.73 14.51 84.76
CA VAL A 75 -7.37 13.43 85.52
C VAL A 75 -7.58 13.87 86.97
N VAL A 76 -8.69 13.47 87.57
CA VAL A 76 -9.01 13.70 88.99
C VAL A 76 -9.59 12.42 89.61
N HIS A 77 -9.40 12.26 90.91
CA HIS A 77 -9.86 11.10 91.68
C HIS A 77 -10.82 11.57 92.80
N PRO A 78 -12.14 11.66 92.54
CA PRO A 78 -13.08 12.22 93.51
C PRO A 78 -13.21 11.39 94.79
N VAL A 79 -13.08 10.07 94.68
CA VAL A 79 -13.07 9.10 95.78
C VAL A 79 -12.06 7.99 95.48
N ALA A 80 -11.61 7.28 96.52
CA ALA A 80 -10.63 6.20 96.39
C ALA A 80 -11.14 5.13 95.40
N GLY A 81 -10.34 4.83 94.36
CA GLY A 81 -10.69 3.86 93.31
C GLY A 81 -11.42 4.43 92.09
N MET A 82 -11.87 5.69 92.10
CA MET A 82 -12.51 6.33 90.94
C MET A 82 -11.55 7.26 90.19
N THR A 83 -11.57 7.20 88.86
CA THR A 83 -10.76 8.04 87.97
C THR A 83 -11.67 8.75 86.97
N CYS A 84 -11.71 10.08 87.04
CA CYS A 84 -12.54 10.92 86.17
C CYS A 84 -11.68 11.94 85.42
N GLN A 85 -12.14 12.41 84.27
CA GLN A 85 -11.48 13.43 83.44
C GLN A 85 -12.09 14.80 83.74
N LYS A 86 -11.23 15.81 83.98
CA LYS A 86 -11.60 17.18 84.35
C LYS A 86 -12.38 17.91 83.26
N GLY A 87 -12.06 17.63 82.00
CA GLY A 87 -12.71 18.21 80.85
C GLY A 87 -12.23 17.54 79.57
N CYS A 88 -13.01 17.68 78.51
CA CYS A 88 -12.72 17.10 77.21
C CYS A 88 -12.72 18.21 76.16
N ILE A 89 -11.58 18.40 75.48
CA ILE A 89 -11.42 19.42 74.44
C ILE A 89 -11.09 18.77 73.10
N CYS A 90 -11.49 19.40 72.00
CA CYS A 90 -11.08 18.97 70.67
C CYS A 90 -9.57 19.19 70.48
N PRO A 91 -8.85 18.26 69.84
CA PRO A 91 -7.46 18.49 69.42
C PRO A 91 -7.33 19.75 68.56
N SER A 92 -6.16 20.39 68.60
CA SER A 92 -5.87 21.60 67.81
C SER A 92 -5.99 21.40 66.30
N GLU A 93 -5.92 20.16 65.82
CA GLU A 93 -6.11 19.79 64.42
C GLU A 93 -7.53 20.09 63.90
N TYR A 94 -8.55 20.10 64.77
CA TYR A 94 -9.92 20.47 64.44
C TYR A 94 -10.06 21.99 64.43
N GLN A 95 -9.53 22.63 63.40
CA GLN A 95 -9.46 24.09 63.26
C GLN A 95 -10.39 24.68 62.19
N TYR A 96 -10.95 23.85 61.30
CA TYR A 96 -11.73 24.34 60.17
C TYR A 96 -13.22 24.45 60.50
N THR A 97 -13.84 25.54 60.06
CA THR A 97 -15.28 25.80 60.14
C THR A 97 -15.79 26.23 58.77
N SER A 98 -17.11 26.31 58.60
CA SER A 98 -17.72 26.85 57.37
C SER A 98 -17.30 28.30 57.08
N SER A 99 -16.83 29.05 58.08
CA SER A 99 -16.36 30.42 57.94
C SER A 99 -14.95 30.51 57.35
N ASN A 100 -14.01 29.70 57.83
CA ASN A 100 -12.60 29.75 57.38
C ASN A 100 -12.26 28.73 56.27
N CYS A 101 -13.15 27.76 56.00
CA CYS A 101 -13.06 26.83 54.88
C CYS A 101 -14.23 27.10 53.91
N SER A 102 -14.09 28.18 53.14
CA SER A 102 -15.14 28.71 52.26
C SER A 102 -14.64 28.91 50.81
N GLY A 103 -15.50 29.39 49.92
CA GLY A 103 -15.17 29.55 48.49
C GLY A 103 -15.13 28.22 47.74
N ASN A 104 -13.98 27.88 47.16
CA ASN A 104 -13.77 26.63 46.38
C ASN A 104 -13.54 25.39 47.26
N TYR A 105 -13.44 25.58 48.57
CA TYR A 105 -13.21 24.54 49.55
C TYR A 105 -14.50 24.20 50.31
N THR A 106 -14.51 23.03 50.92
CA THR A 106 -15.56 22.55 51.82
C THR A 106 -14.90 21.81 52.99
N VAL A 107 -15.52 21.89 54.16
CA VAL A 107 -15.08 21.16 55.35
C VAL A 107 -15.18 19.65 55.11
N SER A 108 -14.18 18.91 55.56
CA SER A 108 -14.10 17.46 55.39
C SER A 108 -13.36 16.79 56.55
N GLY A 109 -13.30 15.46 56.54
CA GLY A 109 -12.69 14.67 57.61
C GLY A 109 -13.62 14.49 58.81
N GLY A 110 -13.04 14.32 59.99
CA GLY A 110 -13.79 14.17 61.24
C GLY A 110 -14.31 15.52 61.74
N SER A 111 -15.38 15.48 62.53
CA SER A 111 -15.96 16.66 63.18
C SER A 111 -15.81 16.58 64.70
N CYS A 112 -15.52 17.71 65.34
CA CYS A 112 -15.47 17.87 66.79
C CYS A 112 -15.98 19.27 67.16
N ASP A 113 -17.10 19.34 67.90
CA ASP A 113 -17.77 20.58 68.32
C ASP A 113 -17.97 21.60 67.18
N GLY A 114 -18.38 21.10 66.00
CA GLY A 114 -18.62 21.92 64.81
C GLY A 114 -17.38 22.36 64.05
N LYS A 115 -16.18 21.96 64.49
CA LYS A 115 -14.91 22.13 63.78
C LYS A 115 -14.48 20.84 63.10
N TYR A 116 -13.76 20.96 62.00
CA TYR A 116 -13.30 19.86 61.16
C TYR A 116 -11.77 19.86 61.08
N ASN A 117 -11.19 18.68 60.86
CA ASN A 117 -9.74 18.52 60.77
C ASN A 117 -9.19 18.57 59.34
N ALA A 118 -10.06 18.65 58.32
CA ALA A 118 -9.64 18.85 56.93
C ALA A 118 -10.52 19.89 56.20
N CYS A 119 -9.89 20.58 55.26
CA CYS A 119 -10.51 21.52 54.34
C CYS A 119 -10.09 21.13 52.93
N THR A 120 -11.02 20.59 52.13
CA THR A 120 -10.72 20.02 50.82
C THR A 120 -11.48 20.76 49.72
N CYS A 121 -10.98 20.69 48.49
CA CYS A 121 -11.70 21.24 47.35
C CYS A 121 -13.07 20.59 47.21
N LYS A 122 -14.05 21.37 46.77
CA LYS A 122 -15.38 20.85 46.40
C LYS A 122 -15.26 19.78 45.32
N SER A 123 -16.24 18.88 45.27
CA SER A 123 -16.29 17.74 44.34
C SER A 123 -16.27 18.14 42.86
N GLU A 124 -16.63 19.38 42.53
CA GLU A 124 -16.54 19.95 41.18
C GLU A 124 -15.09 20.04 40.66
N PHE A 125 -14.11 20.21 41.54
CA PHE A 125 -12.68 20.24 41.18
C PHE A 125 -12.12 18.83 41.04
N LYS A 126 -12.37 18.20 39.90
CA LYS A 126 -12.01 16.81 39.62
C LYS A 126 -10.93 16.62 38.56
N TYR A 127 -10.65 17.64 37.74
CA TYR A 127 -9.73 17.51 36.60
C TYR A 127 -8.30 17.92 36.94
N ASN A 128 -7.31 17.23 36.40
CA ASN A 128 -5.89 17.57 36.50
C ASN A 128 -5.16 17.02 35.25
N SER A 129 -3.83 17.17 35.19
CA SER A 129 -3.02 16.70 34.07
C SER A 129 -3.08 15.18 33.83
N SER A 130 -3.47 14.39 34.83
CA SER A 130 -3.53 12.93 34.72
C SER A 130 -4.83 12.44 34.08
N ASN A 131 -5.95 13.15 34.27
CA ASN A 131 -7.26 12.76 33.76
C ASN A 131 -7.87 13.73 32.73
N CYS A 132 -7.21 14.86 32.47
CA CYS A 132 -7.55 15.80 31.41
C CYS A 132 -6.29 16.05 30.57
N SER A 133 -6.07 15.18 29.60
CA SER A 133 -4.85 15.12 28.77
C SER A 133 -5.19 14.80 27.31
N GLY A 134 -4.16 14.69 26.47
CA GLY A 134 -4.31 14.50 25.02
C GLY A 134 -4.74 15.80 24.34
N GLU A 135 -5.85 15.75 23.58
CA GLU A 135 -6.40 16.96 22.94
C GLU A 135 -7.06 17.93 23.95
N ASN A 136 -7.25 17.51 25.20
CA ASN A 136 -7.88 18.31 26.25
C ASN A 136 -6.84 18.87 27.24
N GLN A 137 -7.18 19.98 27.88
CA GLN A 137 -6.40 20.60 28.96
C GLN A 137 -7.29 21.03 30.13
N PRO A 138 -6.78 21.00 31.37
CA PRO A 138 -7.51 21.54 32.52
C PRO A 138 -7.86 23.02 32.29
N SER A 139 -9.08 23.39 32.64
CA SER A 139 -9.63 24.72 32.35
C SER A 139 -10.55 25.18 33.47
N GLY A 140 -10.94 26.46 33.44
CA GLY A 140 -11.80 27.07 34.45
C GLY A 140 -11.04 27.44 35.73
N THR A 141 -11.71 27.37 36.87
CA THR A 141 -11.10 27.71 38.18
C THR A 141 -10.34 26.52 38.74
N SER A 142 -9.30 26.80 39.53
CA SER A 142 -8.48 25.78 40.18
C SER A 142 -8.62 25.79 41.70
N CYS A 143 -8.42 24.63 42.30
CA CYS A 143 -8.36 24.40 43.73
C CYS A 143 -7.45 23.19 43.99
N GLY A 144 -6.43 23.35 44.85
CA GLY A 144 -5.57 22.23 45.25
C GLY A 144 -4.92 21.44 44.09
N GLY A 145 -4.58 22.11 42.98
CA GLY A 145 -4.04 21.48 41.78
C GLY A 145 -5.06 20.75 40.89
N LYS A 146 -6.36 20.84 41.21
CA LYS A 146 -7.46 20.34 40.39
C LYS A 146 -8.28 21.50 39.81
N TYR A 147 -9.00 21.23 38.73
CA TYR A 147 -9.79 22.18 37.96
C TYR A 147 -11.24 21.71 37.85
N ASN A 148 -12.16 22.66 37.71
CA ASN A 148 -13.59 22.36 37.58
C ASN A 148 -14.04 22.07 36.13
N SER A 149 -13.18 22.29 35.14
CA SER A 149 -13.47 21.94 33.75
C SER A 149 -12.27 21.36 33.01
N CYS A 150 -12.57 20.67 31.91
CA CYS A 150 -11.62 20.05 31.00
C CYS A 150 -12.11 20.38 29.58
N THR A 151 -11.30 21.11 28.82
CA THR A 151 -11.71 21.61 27.50
C THR A 151 -10.68 21.24 26.45
N ILE A 152 -11.14 21.05 25.21
CA ILE A 152 -10.24 20.88 24.06
C ILE A 152 -9.27 22.06 23.99
N ARG A 153 -8.00 21.78 23.71
CA ARG A 153 -6.96 22.78 23.50
C ARG A 153 -7.34 23.60 22.25
N PRO A 154 -7.20 24.94 22.26
CA PRO A 154 -7.64 25.79 21.15
C PRO A 154 -7.06 25.42 19.78
N GLU A 155 -5.81 24.96 19.71
CA GLU A 155 -5.20 24.50 18.46
C GLU A 155 -5.82 23.21 17.92
N CYS A 156 -6.60 22.48 18.72
CA CYS A 156 -7.23 21.22 18.39
C CYS A 156 -8.73 21.38 18.08
N THR A 157 -9.25 22.61 18.05
CA THR A 157 -10.60 22.89 17.54
C THR A 157 -10.61 23.08 16.02
N VAL A 158 -9.46 23.34 15.40
CA VAL A 158 -9.34 23.56 13.95
C VAL A 158 -9.54 22.27 13.17
N SER A 159 -10.23 22.33 12.04
CA SER A 159 -10.28 21.22 11.09
C SER A 159 -8.92 21.06 10.39
N SER A 160 -8.57 19.82 10.07
CA SER A 160 -7.39 19.54 9.26
C SER A 160 -7.58 20.13 7.86
N LYS A 161 -6.55 20.77 7.30
CA LYS A 161 -6.57 21.15 5.89
C LYS A 161 -6.57 19.91 5.00
N ASP A 162 -7.40 19.92 3.97
CA ASP A 162 -7.42 18.89 2.93
C ASP A 162 -6.41 19.25 1.84
N CYS A 163 -5.29 18.53 1.83
CA CYS A 163 -4.16 18.81 0.98
C CYS A 163 -3.99 17.74 -0.11
N THR A 164 -4.11 18.12 -1.39
CA THR A 164 -3.94 17.22 -2.54
C THR A 164 -2.58 16.52 -2.55
N TYR A 165 -1.50 17.22 -2.20
CA TYR A 165 -0.12 16.71 -2.22
C TYR A 165 0.37 16.27 -0.82
N GLY A 166 -0.57 16.08 0.11
CA GLY A 166 -0.27 15.75 1.50
C GLY A 166 0.09 16.96 2.36
N CYS A 167 0.25 16.69 3.66
CA CYS A 167 0.48 17.72 4.66
C CYS A 167 1.97 18.04 4.83
N ALA A 168 2.30 19.32 4.93
CA ALA A 168 3.65 19.80 5.21
C ALA A 168 3.92 20.00 6.71
N GLY A 169 2.87 20.32 7.49
CA GLY A 169 3.01 20.60 8.91
C GLY A 169 1.79 20.17 9.70
N TYR A 170 2.02 19.49 10.82
CA TYR A 170 1.00 19.05 11.76
C TYR A 170 1.14 19.84 13.06
N ASN A 171 0.01 20.14 13.71
CA ASN A 171 0.03 20.61 15.09
C ASN A 171 0.10 19.42 16.07
N SER A 172 0.14 19.70 17.38
CA SER A 172 0.28 18.65 18.39
C SER A 172 -0.95 17.74 18.55
N CYS A 173 -2.09 18.10 17.96
CA CYS A 173 -3.29 17.27 17.85
C CYS A 173 -3.44 16.62 16.47
N ASN A 174 -2.32 16.50 15.74
CA ASN A 174 -2.23 15.82 14.45
C ASN A 174 -3.17 16.38 13.36
N ARG A 175 -3.57 17.65 13.47
CA ARG A 175 -4.32 18.37 12.42
C ARG A 175 -3.33 18.98 11.43
N CYS A 176 -3.62 18.84 10.14
CA CYS A 176 -2.81 19.45 9.10
C CYS A 176 -3.00 20.97 9.09
N THR A 177 -1.93 21.74 9.31
CA THR A 177 -1.97 23.20 9.34
C THR A 177 -1.44 23.84 8.05
N SER A 178 -0.65 23.10 7.27
CA SER A 178 -0.09 23.55 5.99
C SER A 178 0.02 22.40 4.99
N CYS A 179 -0.24 22.68 3.71
CA CYS A 179 -0.14 21.71 2.63
C CYS A 179 1.24 21.73 1.98
N LYS A 180 1.69 20.57 1.48
CA LYS A 180 2.84 20.53 0.58
C LYS A 180 2.47 21.20 -0.74
N SER A 181 3.42 21.93 -1.30
CA SER A 181 3.33 22.44 -2.68
C SER A 181 3.32 21.27 -3.66
N ASN A 182 2.78 21.50 -4.87
CA ASN A 182 2.87 20.50 -5.94
C ASN A 182 4.36 20.19 -6.20
N PRO A 183 4.82 18.93 -6.02
CA PRO A 183 6.22 18.56 -6.23
C PRO A 183 6.68 18.83 -7.67
N ASP A 184 5.77 18.80 -8.65
CA ASP A 184 6.09 19.14 -10.04
C ASP A 184 6.43 20.62 -10.22
N CYS A 185 6.04 21.49 -9.28
CA CYS A 185 6.36 22.92 -9.34
C CYS A 185 7.75 23.23 -8.75
N ASP A 186 8.31 22.32 -7.95
CA ASP A 186 9.59 22.51 -7.25
C ASP A 186 10.79 22.09 -8.11
N VAL A 187 10.69 22.35 -9.41
CA VAL A 187 11.74 22.09 -10.39
C VAL A 187 11.97 23.34 -11.23
N SER A 188 13.24 23.59 -11.55
CA SER A 188 13.61 24.65 -12.47
C SER A 188 13.17 24.29 -13.89
N SER A 189 12.58 25.25 -14.60
CA SER A 189 12.26 25.06 -16.01
C SER A 189 13.56 24.90 -16.80
N LYS A 190 13.65 23.88 -17.66
CA LYS A 190 14.76 23.78 -18.60
C LYS A 190 14.75 24.97 -19.56
N SER A 191 15.92 25.55 -19.77
CA SER A 191 16.12 26.59 -20.78
C SER A 191 16.46 25.92 -22.10
N CYS A 192 15.65 26.17 -23.14
CA CYS A 192 15.75 25.51 -24.43
C CYS A 192 15.89 26.56 -25.53
N SER A 193 16.99 26.52 -26.30
CA SER A 193 17.24 27.49 -27.38
C SER A 193 16.18 27.46 -28.49
N TYR A 194 15.58 26.29 -28.75
CA TYR A 194 14.56 26.10 -29.80
C TYR A 194 13.13 25.96 -29.23
N GLY A 195 12.93 26.41 -27.99
CA GLY A 195 11.66 26.30 -27.29
C GLY A 195 11.41 24.93 -26.66
N CYS A 196 10.33 24.86 -25.90
CA CYS A 196 9.99 23.69 -25.10
C CYS A 196 9.13 22.68 -25.87
N ALA A 197 9.42 21.39 -25.74
CA ALA A 197 8.65 20.31 -26.34
C ALA A 197 7.54 19.78 -25.41
N SER A 198 7.74 19.82 -24.09
CA SER A 198 6.75 19.37 -23.12
C SER A 198 6.82 20.15 -21.82
N TYR A 199 5.65 20.43 -21.25
CA TYR A 199 5.49 21.13 -19.99
C TYR A 199 4.88 20.19 -18.94
N ASN A 200 5.26 20.38 -17.68
CA ASN A 200 4.57 19.71 -16.56
C ASN A 200 3.30 20.48 -16.14
N SER A 201 2.61 19.99 -15.11
CA SER A 201 1.37 20.59 -14.59
C SER A 201 1.53 22.03 -14.07
N CYS A 202 2.77 22.49 -13.86
CA CYS A 202 3.10 23.82 -13.39
C CYS A 202 3.68 24.72 -14.50
N SER A 203 3.48 24.32 -15.76
CA SER A 203 3.99 25.04 -16.94
C SER A 203 5.51 25.19 -16.97
N LYS A 204 6.26 24.32 -16.29
CA LYS A 204 7.72 24.27 -16.37
C LYS A 204 8.13 23.35 -17.52
N CYS A 205 9.15 23.77 -18.26
CA CYS A 205 9.66 22.99 -19.38
C CYS A 205 10.46 21.76 -18.92
N THR A 206 10.04 20.56 -19.33
CA THR A 206 10.69 19.29 -18.95
C THR A 206 11.58 18.72 -20.06
N SER A 207 11.32 19.09 -21.32
CA SER A 207 12.09 18.65 -22.49
C SER A 207 12.19 19.76 -23.54
N CYS A 208 13.33 19.85 -24.22
CA CYS A 208 13.57 20.82 -25.28
C CYS A 208 13.19 20.24 -26.65
N LYS A 209 12.70 21.09 -27.55
CA LYS A 209 12.59 20.72 -28.96
C LYS A 209 14.00 20.49 -29.52
N ALA A 210 14.15 19.47 -30.35
CA ALA A 210 15.37 19.27 -31.11
C ALA A 210 15.60 20.44 -32.08
N ASN A 211 16.85 20.71 -32.43
CA ASN A 211 17.16 21.70 -33.46
C ASN A 211 16.45 21.27 -34.76
N PRO A 212 15.52 22.07 -35.30
CA PRO A 212 14.78 21.70 -36.51
C PRO A 212 15.70 21.42 -37.71
N ASP A 213 16.86 22.09 -37.79
CA ASP A 213 17.87 21.86 -38.82
C ASP A 213 18.40 20.41 -38.84
N CYS A 214 18.41 19.73 -37.69
CA CYS A 214 18.91 18.36 -37.54
C CYS A 214 17.88 17.29 -37.96
N SER A 215 16.65 17.69 -38.26
CA SER A 215 15.57 16.78 -38.72
C SER A 215 15.43 16.75 -40.24
N ALA A 216 16.20 17.57 -40.95
CA ALA A 216 16.18 17.62 -42.40
C ALA A 216 16.65 16.29 -43.00
N THR A 217 15.98 15.83 -44.06
CA THR A 217 16.44 14.64 -44.79
C THR A 217 17.70 15.01 -45.57
N PRO A 218 18.83 14.30 -45.40
CA PRO A 218 20.07 14.64 -46.07
C PRO A 218 19.93 14.54 -47.59
N VAL A 219 20.45 15.55 -48.30
CA VAL A 219 20.59 15.46 -49.76
C VAL A 219 21.64 14.40 -50.07
N SER A 220 21.24 13.36 -50.80
CA SER A 220 22.15 12.30 -51.24
C SER A 220 22.90 12.73 -52.50
N CYS A 221 24.22 12.87 -52.39
CA CYS A 221 25.07 13.43 -53.43
C CYS A 221 26.10 12.41 -53.91
N THR A 222 26.08 12.09 -55.21
CA THR A 222 27.01 11.14 -55.83
C THR A 222 28.48 11.57 -55.73
N TYR A 223 28.77 12.87 -55.76
CA TYR A 223 30.13 13.43 -55.79
C TYR A 223 30.52 14.13 -54.48
N GLY A 224 29.83 13.81 -53.38
CA GLY A 224 30.08 14.42 -52.07
C GLY A 224 29.32 15.72 -51.82
N CYS A 225 29.45 16.22 -50.60
CA CYS A 225 28.68 17.37 -50.11
C CYS A 225 29.45 18.68 -50.28
N ALA A 226 28.82 19.70 -50.87
CA ALA A 226 29.41 21.03 -51.03
C ALA A 226 29.17 21.93 -49.81
N SER A 227 28.00 21.82 -49.17
CA SER A 227 27.69 22.58 -47.96
C SER A 227 26.82 21.79 -47.01
N SER A 228 27.11 21.92 -45.71
CA SER A 228 26.33 21.32 -44.63
C SER A 228 25.70 22.39 -43.74
N ASN A 229 24.54 22.09 -43.17
CA ASN A 229 23.94 22.95 -42.15
C ASN A 229 24.64 22.83 -40.79
N SER A 230 24.11 23.54 -39.79
CA SER A 230 24.61 23.57 -38.40
C SER A 230 24.70 22.20 -37.72
N CYS A 231 24.01 21.18 -38.24
CA CYS A 231 23.99 19.81 -37.75
C CYS A 231 24.84 18.83 -38.58
N GLY A 232 25.58 19.33 -39.57
CA GLY A 232 26.41 18.50 -40.46
C GLY A 232 25.61 17.77 -41.55
N ILE A 233 24.33 18.10 -41.74
CA ILE A 233 23.49 17.51 -42.79
C ILE A 233 23.78 18.22 -44.11
N CYS A 234 24.00 17.43 -45.16
CA CYS A 234 24.29 17.95 -46.49
C CYS A 234 23.07 18.68 -47.09
N THR A 235 23.24 19.97 -47.41
CA THR A 235 22.20 20.81 -48.02
C THR A 235 22.41 21.05 -49.51
N SER A 236 23.62 20.85 -50.03
CA SER A 236 23.89 20.93 -51.48
C SER A 236 25.01 19.99 -51.91
N CYS A 237 24.90 19.47 -53.14
CA CYS A 237 25.87 18.55 -53.71
C CYS A 237 27.03 19.28 -54.39
N ALA A 238 28.23 18.72 -54.25
CA ALA A 238 29.34 19.11 -55.10
C ALA A 238 29.06 18.71 -56.56
N GLY A 239 29.45 19.59 -57.49
CA GLY A 239 29.42 19.27 -58.91
C GLY A 239 30.43 18.16 -59.24
N ASN A 240 30.15 17.38 -60.29
CA ASN A 240 31.09 16.37 -60.76
C ASN A 240 32.44 17.04 -61.09
N PRO A 241 33.55 16.68 -60.40
CA PRO A 241 34.85 17.29 -60.64
C PRO A 241 35.35 17.09 -62.07
N ASP A 242 34.93 16.01 -62.75
CA ASP A 242 35.25 15.77 -64.16
C ASP A 242 34.67 16.85 -65.10
N CYS A 243 33.64 17.58 -64.67
CA CYS A 243 33.02 18.62 -65.50
C CYS A 243 33.80 19.95 -65.45
N ASN A 244 34.69 20.14 -64.48
CA ASN A 244 35.43 21.39 -64.28
C ASN A 244 36.75 21.41 -65.07
N VAL A 245 36.75 20.87 -66.29
CA VAL A 245 37.87 20.92 -67.21
C VAL A 245 37.40 21.42 -68.58
N SER A 246 38.25 22.22 -69.22
CA SER A 246 38.02 22.73 -70.56
C SER A 246 38.11 21.60 -71.58
N SER A 247 37.16 21.52 -72.53
CA SER A 247 37.22 20.52 -73.61
C SER A 247 38.41 20.83 -74.52
N LYS A 248 39.24 19.83 -74.85
CA LYS A 248 40.22 19.98 -75.93
C LYS A 248 39.49 20.14 -77.27
N SER A 249 39.96 21.07 -78.10
CA SER A 249 39.48 21.23 -79.47
C SER A 249 40.30 20.33 -80.38
N CYS A 250 39.64 19.54 -81.24
CA CYS A 250 40.28 18.54 -82.08
C CYS A 250 39.75 18.64 -83.51
N ASP A 251 40.65 18.74 -84.49
CA ASP A 251 40.30 18.93 -85.90
C ASP A 251 39.54 17.74 -86.51
N TYR A 252 39.81 16.52 -86.03
CA TYR A 252 39.20 15.27 -86.51
C TYR A 252 38.22 14.64 -85.49
N GLY A 253 37.70 15.46 -84.58
CA GLY A 253 36.77 15.03 -83.55
C GLY A 253 37.44 14.34 -82.36
N CYS A 254 36.60 14.03 -81.36
CA CYS A 254 37.07 13.54 -80.08
C CYS A 254 37.24 12.01 -80.06
N ALA A 255 38.36 11.52 -79.52
CA ALA A 255 38.61 10.10 -79.34
C ALA A 255 38.00 9.58 -78.04
N SER A 256 38.07 10.36 -76.96
CA SER A 256 37.48 10.01 -75.66
C SER A 256 36.92 11.25 -74.99
N THR A 257 35.69 11.14 -74.51
CA THR A 257 35.06 12.15 -73.67
C THR A 257 35.04 11.68 -72.23
N ASN A 258 35.17 12.62 -71.29
CA ASN A 258 34.89 12.32 -69.89
C ASN A 258 33.37 12.18 -69.64
N SER A 259 33.01 11.88 -68.39
CA SER A 259 31.64 11.70 -67.90
C SER A 259 30.70 12.90 -68.14
N CYS A 260 31.25 14.07 -68.48
CA CYS A 260 30.52 15.31 -68.73
C CYS A 260 30.51 15.73 -70.21
N GLY A 261 30.96 14.85 -71.11
CA GLY A 261 31.00 15.10 -72.55
C GLY A 261 32.13 16.01 -73.02
N LYS A 262 33.11 16.34 -72.14
CA LYS A 262 34.28 17.15 -72.52
C LYS A 262 35.35 16.26 -73.15
N CYS A 263 35.98 16.73 -74.22
CA CYS A 263 36.98 15.96 -74.94
C CYS A 263 38.33 15.93 -74.23
N THR A 264 38.83 14.74 -73.90
CA THR A 264 40.10 14.53 -73.18
C THR A 264 41.26 14.12 -74.11
N SER A 265 40.94 13.53 -75.27
CA SER A 265 41.92 13.14 -76.29
C SER A 265 41.34 13.26 -77.70
N CYS A 266 42.18 13.68 -78.66
CA CYS A 266 41.81 13.83 -80.06
C CYS A 266 42.05 12.53 -80.84
N LYS A 267 41.19 12.23 -81.82
CA LYS A 267 41.49 11.17 -82.79
C LYS A 267 42.66 11.60 -83.65
N SER A 268 43.65 10.73 -83.78
CA SER A 268 44.65 10.79 -84.83
C SER A 268 44.14 9.93 -85.98
N CYS A 269 44.15 10.47 -87.19
CA CYS A 269 43.70 9.74 -88.37
C CYS A 269 44.91 9.38 -89.23
N THR A 270 45.11 8.09 -89.48
CA THR A 270 46.12 7.57 -90.42
C THR A 270 45.36 7.03 -91.64
N PRO A 271 45.53 7.61 -92.84
CA PRO A 271 44.75 7.21 -94.01
C PRO A 271 44.96 5.74 -94.38
N ALA A 272 43.88 5.03 -94.67
CA ALA A 272 43.95 3.64 -95.10
C ALA A 272 44.51 3.53 -96.53
N ALA A 273 45.43 2.59 -96.75
CA ALA A 273 46.02 2.33 -98.06
C ALA A 273 45.03 1.66 -99.04
N ASN A 274 45.30 1.78 -100.34
CA ASN A 274 44.50 1.15 -101.40
C ASN A 274 44.48 -0.38 -101.28
N GLU A 275 43.33 -0.99 -101.52
CA GLU A 275 43.22 -2.44 -101.67
C GLU A 275 43.75 -2.88 -103.04
N THR A 276 44.46 -4.01 -103.08
CA THR A 276 45.03 -4.60 -104.30
C THR A 276 44.59 -6.06 -104.44
N GLY A 277 44.48 -6.57 -105.67
CA GLY A 277 44.07 -7.96 -105.95
C GLY A 277 42.56 -8.20 -106.09
N CYS A 278 41.77 -7.17 -106.42
CA CYS A 278 40.31 -7.25 -106.49
C CYS A 278 39.79 -8.08 -107.68
N THR A 279 39.12 -9.19 -107.41
CA THR A 279 38.61 -10.13 -108.44
C THR A 279 37.34 -9.64 -109.17
N TYR A 280 36.56 -8.74 -108.57
CA TYR A 280 35.26 -8.28 -109.10
C TYR A 280 35.20 -6.76 -109.37
N GLY A 281 36.37 -6.16 -109.65
CA GLY A 281 36.53 -4.73 -109.89
C GLY A 281 36.76 -3.91 -108.62
N THR A 282 37.14 -2.65 -108.82
CA THR A 282 37.45 -1.69 -107.76
C THR A 282 36.43 -0.56 -107.74
N GLU A 283 36.17 0.00 -106.56
CA GLU A 283 35.36 1.20 -106.37
C GLU A 283 36.05 2.22 -105.47
N SER A 284 35.69 3.50 -105.62
CA SER A 284 36.20 4.56 -104.74
C SER A 284 35.46 4.52 -103.42
N CYS A 285 36.22 4.36 -102.34
CA CYS A 285 35.72 4.33 -100.97
C CYS A 285 36.50 5.34 -100.11
N SER A 286 36.01 5.65 -98.92
CA SER A 286 36.71 6.59 -98.04
C SER A 286 38.02 5.98 -97.53
N ASP A 287 39.06 6.81 -97.41
CA ASP A 287 40.31 6.45 -96.72
C ASP A 287 40.20 6.52 -95.18
N GLY A 288 39.02 6.88 -94.67
CA GLY A 288 38.74 7.02 -93.24
C GLY A 288 39.15 8.35 -92.63
N CYS A 289 39.81 9.24 -93.37
CA CYS A 289 40.38 10.51 -92.88
C CYS A 289 39.98 11.75 -93.70
N GLY A 290 38.89 11.66 -94.47
CA GLY A 290 38.37 12.76 -95.30
C GLY A 290 38.86 12.76 -96.74
N GLY A 291 39.69 11.78 -97.14
CA GLY A 291 40.07 11.50 -98.52
C GLY A 291 39.40 10.24 -99.06
N THR A 292 39.84 9.81 -100.25
CA THR A 292 39.32 8.61 -100.93
C THR A 292 40.45 7.65 -101.29
N ARG A 293 40.18 6.35 -101.22
CA ARG A 293 41.06 5.23 -101.60
C ARG A 293 40.31 4.23 -102.49
N LEU A 294 41.04 3.31 -103.13
CA LEU A 294 40.47 2.21 -103.92
C LEU A 294 40.12 1.01 -103.02
N CYS A 295 38.88 0.51 -103.09
CA CYS A 295 38.39 -0.71 -102.44
C CYS A 295 37.98 -1.78 -103.46
N CYS A 296 38.01 -3.06 -103.06
CA CYS A 296 37.45 -4.17 -103.83
C CYS A 296 35.92 -4.28 -103.66
N LYS A 297 35.19 -4.55 -104.75
CA LYS A 297 33.73 -4.77 -104.71
C LYS A 297 33.36 -6.14 -104.12
N GLY A 298 32.44 -6.18 -103.15
CA GLY A 298 32.02 -7.40 -102.43
C GLY A 298 30.71 -8.06 -102.90
N HIS A 299 30.56 -9.37 -102.64
CA HIS A 299 29.35 -10.19 -102.82
C HIS A 299 28.52 -10.26 -101.51
N THR A 300 27.18 -10.25 -101.58
CA THR A 300 26.30 -10.20 -100.40
C THR A 300 25.60 -11.53 -100.08
N HIS A 301 25.49 -11.85 -98.78
CA HIS A 301 24.74 -13.01 -98.25
C HIS A 301 23.53 -12.52 -97.44
N SER A 302 22.40 -13.22 -97.54
CA SER A 302 21.18 -12.95 -96.74
C SER A 302 20.94 -14.06 -95.71
N TYR A 303 20.79 -13.70 -94.44
CA TYR A 303 20.66 -14.63 -93.28
C TYR A 303 19.34 -14.41 -92.55
N SER A 304 18.60 -15.50 -92.26
CA SER A 304 17.27 -15.45 -91.64
C SER A 304 17.20 -16.24 -90.32
N CYS A 305 16.34 -15.81 -89.39
CA CYS A 305 16.09 -16.54 -88.14
C CYS A 305 15.10 -17.70 -88.34
N PRO A 306 15.28 -18.83 -87.63
CA PRO A 306 14.30 -19.93 -87.61
C PRO A 306 12.94 -19.48 -87.05
N SER A 307 11.86 -20.18 -87.44
CA SER A 307 10.50 -19.88 -86.99
C SER A 307 10.37 -19.93 -85.46
N GLY A 308 9.77 -18.89 -84.87
CA GLY A 308 9.61 -18.74 -83.42
C GLY A 308 10.78 -18.08 -82.68
N TYR A 309 11.83 -17.65 -83.38
CA TYR A 309 12.93 -16.85 -82.84
C TYR A 309 12.99 -15.47 -83.50
N SER A 310 13.22 -14.43 -82.70
CA SER A 310 13.31 -13.04 -83.16
C SER A 310 14.77 -12.59 -83.32
N ALA A 311 15.03 -11.70 -84.27
CA ALA A 311 16.38 -11.12 -84.50
C ALA A 311 16.80 -10.11 -83.41
N THR A 312 15.85 -9.67 -82.59
CA THR A 312 16.02 -8.67 -81.54
C THR A 312 15.77 -9.31 -80.17
N ASN A 313 16.62 -8.97 -79.20
CA ASN A 313 16.49 -9.46 -77.83
C ASN A 313 15.58 -8.53 -77.02
N SER A 314 14.35 -8.97 -76.75
CA SER A 314 13.41 -8.26 -75.87
C SER A 314 13.39 -8.79 -74.43
N TRP A 315 14.18 -9.83 -74.10
CA TRP A 315 14.12 -10.53 -72.81
C TRP A 315 15.44 -10.50 -72.01
N GLY A 316 16.41 -9.68 -72.43
CA GLY A 316 17.69 -9.52 -71.74
C GLY A 316 18.50 -10.80 -71.67
N SER A 317 19.27 -10.98 -70.60
CA SER A 317 20.18 -12.14 -70.42
C SER A 317 19.47 -13.49 -70.27
N SER A 318 18.15 -13.49 -70.09
CA SER A 318 17.36 -14.71 -69.85
C SER A 318 16.79 -15.34 -71.12
N ALA A 319 17.05 -14.74 -72.30
CA ALA A 319 16.54 -15.24 -73.57
C ALA A 319 17.20 -16.57 -73.99
N GLN A 320 16.43 -17.51 -74.53
CA GLN A 320 16.99 -18.66 -75.23
C GLN A 320 17.58 -18.20 -76.57
N THR A 321 18.78 -18.67 -76.93
CA THR A 321 19.50 -18.21 -78.13
C THR A 321 19.74 -19.31 -79.16
N THR A 322 19.71 -18.96 -80.44
CA THR A 322 20.16 -19.79 -81.58
C THR A 322 20.80 -18.93 -82.67
N SER A 323 21.45 -19.51 -83.67
CA SER A 323 22.10 -18.76 -84.77
C SER A 323 21.18 -18.54 -85.99
N LYS A 324 21.37 -17.45 -86.76
CA LYS A 324 20.75 -17.33 -88.10
C LYS A 324 21.47 -18.25 -89.08
N THR A 325 20.74 -18.76 -90.05
CA THR A 325 21.29 -19.71 -91.02
C THR A 325 21.05 -19.19 -92.44
N CYS A 326 22.09 -19.25 -93.28
CA CYS A 326 21.98 -19.00 -94.72
C CYS A 326 21.53 -20.29 -95.45
N SER A 327 20.96 -20.14 -96.64
CA SER A 327 20.56 -21.27 -97.50
C SER A 327 21.72 -22.18 -97.90
N CYS A 328 22.98 -21.73 -97.78
CA CYS A 328 24.18 -22.55 -97.98
C CYS A 328 24.71 -23.23 -96.70
N GLY A 329 23.99 -23.16 -95.58
CA GLY A 329 24.36 -23.81 -94.32
C GLY A 329 25.30 -23.00 -93.42
N ALA A 330 25.79 -21.84 -93.87
CA ALA A 330 26.59 -20.94 -93.03
C ALA A 330 25.74 -20.31 -91.92
N ALA A 331 26.24 -20.36 -90.68
CA ALA A 331 25.58 -19.77 -89.51
C ALA A 331 26.24 -18.43 -89.13
N SER A 332 25.44 -17.38 -88.93
CA SER A 332 25.95 -16.06 -88.54
C SER A 332 24.90 -15.21 -87.80
N GLY A 333 25.28 -14.59 -86.68
CA GLY A 333 24.38 -13.77 -85.85
C GLY A 333 23.43 -14.60 -84.95
N THR A 334 22.84 -13.94 -83.94
CA THR A 334 22.05 -14.58 -82.87
C THR A 334 20.57 -14.21 -82.96
N CYS A 335 19.68 -15.18 -82.71
CA CYS A 335 18.23 -15.02 -82.60
C CYS A 335 17.76 -15.44 -81.19
N TYR A 336 16.66 -14.85 -80.71
CA TYR A 336 16.22 -14.90 -79.31
C TYR A 336 14.77 -15.40 -79.17
N LYS A 337 14.47 -16.13 -78.09
CA LYS A 337 13.12 -16.58 -77.73
C LYS A 337 12.86 -16.43 -76.22
N ALA A 338 11.60 -16.21 -75.84
CA ALA A 338 11.17 -16.03 -74.45
C ALA A 338 11.44 -17.29 -73.57
N PRO A 339 12.01 -17.14 -72.36
CA PRO A 339 12.21 -18.24 -71.42
C PRO A 339 10.90 -18.67 -70.72
N ALA A 340 10.75 -19.96 -70.44
CA ALA A 340 9.71 -20.48 -69.55
C ALA A 340 10.09 -20.22 -68.08
N HIS A 341 9.21 -19.59 -67.30
CA HIS A 341 9.45 -19.31 -65.88
C HIS A 341 8.62 -20.24 -64.99
N THR A 342 9.19 -20.64 -63.85
CA THR A 342 8.52 -21.41 -62.80
C THR A 342 8.26 -20.52 -61.59
N HIS A 343 7.03 -20.52 -61.08
CA HIS A 343 6.65 -19.70 -59.92
C HIS A 343 7.15 -20.30 -58.60
N SER A 344 7.77 -19.48 -57.75
CA SER A 344 8.08 -19.82 -56.36
C SER A 344 7.22 -18.94 -55.44
N TYR A 345 6.29 -19.55 -54.71
CA TYR A 345 5.30 -18.86 -53.88
C TYR A 345 5.72 -18.90 -52.40
N SER A 346 5.83 -17.72 -51.77
CA SER A 346 6.24 -17.59 -50.36
C SER A 346 5.18 -16.86 -49.52
N CYS A 347 5.12 -17.16 -48.22
CA CYS A 347 4.25 -16.42 -47.28
C CYS A 347 4.87 -15.06 -46.94
N PRO A 348 4.07 -13.98 -46.85
CA PRO A 348 4.54 -12.68 -46.38
C PRO A 348 5.07 -12.74 -44.94
N SER A 349 5.99 -11.83 -44.59
CA SER A 349 6.56 -11.73 -43.24
C SER A 349 5.47 -11.64 -42.16
N GLY A 350 5.56 -12.51 -41.15
CA GLY A 350 4.57 -12.60 -40.06
C GLY A 350 3.44 -13.62 -40.29
N TYR A 351 3.40 -14.28 -41.45
CA TYR A 351 2.50 -15.41 -41.74
C TYR A 351 3.31 -16.69 -41.96
N GLN A 352 2.79 -17.82 -41.51
CA GLN A 352 3.39 -19.14 -41.69
C GLN A 352 2.55 -20.02 -42.62
N ALA A 353 3.18 -21.00 -43.27
CA ALA A 353 2.49 -21.92 -44.17
C ALA A 353 1.67 -23.00 -43.43
N SER A 354 2.03 -23.31 -42.20
CA SER A 354 1.34 -24.28 -41.33
C SER A 354 0.20 -23.62 -40.55
N SER A 355 -0.87 -24.38 -40.31
CA SER A 355 -1.97 -23.99 -39.42
C SER A 355 -1.48 -23.77 -37.98
N CYS A 356 -2.18 -22.92 -37.22
CA CYS A 356 -1.81 -22.61 -35.83
C CYS A 356 -1.83 -23.87 -34.94
N SER A 357 -0.85 -23.97 -34.04
CA SER A 357 -0.81 -25.04 -33.03
C SER A 357 -1.91 -24.87 -31.97
N SER A 358 -2.18 -25.91 -31.18
CA SER A 358 -3.19 -25.88 -30.09
C SER A 358 -2.93 -24.80 -29.03
N SER A 359 -1.70 -24.30 -28.91
CA SER A 359 -1.30 -23.23 -28.00
C SER A 359 -1.41 -21.82 -28.60
N GLN A 360 -1.93 -21.71 -29.83
CA GLN A 360 -2.02 -20.46 -30.59
C GLN A 360 -3.43 -20.24 -31.11
N THR A 361 -3.80 -18.97 -31.28
CA THR A 361 -5.06 -18.58 -31.92
C THR A 361 -4.80 -17.96 -33.28
N GLN A 362 -5.56 -18.40 -34.29
CA GLN A 362 -5.52 -17.83 -35.63
C GLN A 362 -6.15 -16.43 -35.62
N THR A 363 -5.37 -15.43 -36.01
CA THR A 363 -5.82 -14.03 -36.06
C THR A 363 -6.02 -13.53 -37.48
N GLY A 364 -5.59 -14.28 -38.50
CA GLY A 364 -5.87 -13.98 -39.90
C GLY A 364 -5.27 -14.98 -40.88
N THR A 365 -5.67 -14.85 -42.15
CA THR A 365 -5.15 -15.65 -43.28
C THR A 365 -4.79 -14.76 -44.46
N THR A 366 -3.79 -15.16 -45.24
CA THR A 366 -3.42 -14.52 -46.51
C THR A 366 -2.96 -15.55 -47.53
N ALA A 367 -2.81 -15.17 -48.80
CA ALA A 367 -2.29 -16.05 -49.84
C ALA A 367 -0.76 -15.99 -49.94
N LYS A 368 -0.11 -17.07 -50.40
CA LYS A 368 1.31 -16.97 -50.78
C LYS A 368 1.41 -16.11 -52.03
N VAL A 369 2.45 -15.30 -52.12
CA VAL A 369 2.65 -14.36 -53.23
C VAL A 369 3.95 -14.74 -53.95
N CYS A 370 3.88 -14.84 -55.27
CA CYS A 370 5.05 -14.96 -56.14
C CYS A 370 5.64 -13.56 -56.37
N SER A 371 6.93 -13.47 -56.65
CA SER A 371 7.60 -12.20 -56.99
C SER A 371 6.97 -11.44 -58.17
N CYS A 372 6.18 -12.11 -59.01
CA CYS A 372 5.42 -11.52 -60.12
C CYS A 372 3.99 -11.11 -59.75
N GLY A 373 3.60 -11.16 -58.47
CA GLY A 373 2.28 -10.76 -57.98
C GLY A 373 1.19 -11.85 -58.05
N ALA A 374 1.47 -13.01 -58.64
CA ALA A 374 0.52 -14.12 -58.66
C ALA A 374 0.34 -14.72 -57.24
N THR A 375 -0.89 -15.07 -56.87
CA THR A 375 -1.23 -15.61 -55.55
C THR A 375 -1.66 -17.07 -55.62
N SER A 376 -1.21 -17.91 -54.67
CA SER A 376 -1.59 -19.33 -54.60
C SER A 376 -1.37 -19.92 -53.20
N GLY A 377 -2.27 -20.79 -52.73
CA GLY A 377 -2.21 -21.40 -51.39
C GLY A 377 -2.48 -20.42 -50.24
N THR A 378 -2.57 -20.93 -49.01
CA THR A 378 -2.96 -20.17 -47.81
C THR A 378 -1.82 -20.12 -46.78
N CYS A 379 -1.69 -18.99 -46.10
CA CYS A 379 -0.80 -18.76 -44.97
C CYS A 379 -1.61 -18.26 -43.77
N TYR A 380 -1.15 -18.57 -42.56
CA TYR A 380 -1.86 -18.32 -41.30
C TYR A 380 -1.04 -17.37 -40.42
N LYS A 381 -1.73 -16.41 -39.77
CA LYS A 381 -1.17 -15.58 -38.71
C LYS A 381 -1.64 -16.13 -37.37
N CYS A 382 -0.69 -16.46 -36.51
CA CYS A 382 -0.94 -17.13 -35.24
C CYS A 382 -0.34 -16.32 -34.11
N GLU A 383 -1.13 -16.10 -33.06
CA GLU A 383 -0.67 -15.43 -31.84
C GLU A 383 -0.73 -16.39 -30.66
N ALA A 384 0.22 -16.24 -29.73
CA ALA A 384 0.27 -17.04 -28.51
C ALA A 384 -0.97 -16.75 -27.65
N CYS A 385 -1.71 -17.80 -27.28
CA CYS A 385 -2.90 -17.67 -26.44
C CYS A 385 -2.53 -18.04 -25.00
N SER A 386 -2.59 -17.07 -24.08
CA SER A 386 -2.43 -17.35 -22.64
C SER A 386 -3.80 -17.25 -21.95
N PHE A 387 -4.19 -18.30 -21.23
CA PHE A 387 -5.46 -18.32 -20.50
C PHE A 387 -5.51 -17.22 -19.44
N SER A 388 -4.40 -17.04 -18.70
CA SER A 388 -4.29 -16.07 -17.61
C SER A 388 -4.48 -14.62 -18.05
N SER A 389 -4.12 -14.28 -19.31
CA SER A 389 -4.33 -12.92 -19.84
C SER A 389 -5.75 -12.68 -20.35
N LYS A 390 -6.48 -13.73 -20.72
CA LYS A 390 -7.86 -13.62 -21.25
C LYS A 390 -8.94 -13.86 -20.20
N CYS A 391 -8.68 -14.72 -19.21
CA CYS A 391 -9.61 -15.12 -18.16
C CYS A 391 -8.92 -15.04 -16.78
N SER A 392 -8.56 -13.83 -16.37
CA SER A 392 -7.92 -13.61 -15.06
C SER A 392 -8.93 -13.81 -13.92
N GLY A 393 -8.59 -14.62 -12.91
CA GLY A 393 -9.45 -14.89 -11.74
C GLY A 393 -10.39 -16.09 -11.87
N TYR A 394 -10.14 -16.97 -12.85
CA TYR A 394 -10.84 -18.26 -13.04
C TYR A 394 -9.85 -19.40 -12.86
N ASP A 395 -9.88 -20.06 -11.71
CA ASP A 395 -8.86 -21.04 -11.32
C ASP A 395 -9.37 -22.47 -11.23
N PHE A 396 -10.69 -22.66 -11.08
CA PHE A 396 -11.26 -23.95 -10.74
C PHE A 396 -11.78 -24.69 -11.98
N VAL A 397 -11.57 -26.01 -12.02
CA VAL A 397 -12.14 -26.91 -13.05
C VAL A 397 -13.52 -27.45 -12.66
N SER A 398 -13.91 -27.29 -11.39
CA SER A 398 -15.21 -27.65 -10.85
C SER A 398 -15.44 -26.90 -9.54
N CYS A 399 -16.70 -26.63 -9.18
CA CYS A 399 -17.06 -25.92 -7.96
C CYS A 399 -17.98 -26.76 -7.06
N THR A 400 -17.56 -26.99 -5.83
CA THR A 400 -18.31 -27.78 -4.84
C THR A 400 -19.64 -27.13 -4.46
N TYR A 401 -19.66 -25.80 -4.29
CA TYR A 401 -20.84 -25.04 -3.86
C TYR A 401 -21.54 -24.30 -5.02
N GLY A 402 -21.29 -24.76 -6.25
CA GLY A 402 -21.85 -24.20 -7.47
C GLY A 402 -20.97 -23.13 -8.12
N ILE A 403 -21.22 -22.94 -9.42
CA ILE A 403 -20.47 -22.03 -10.28
C ILE A 403 -21.06 -20.62 -10.13
N ALA A 404 -20.21 -19.64 -9.82
CA ALA A 404 -20.57 -18.24 -9.80
C ALA A 404 -20.46 -17.62 -11.20
N ASP A 405 -19.41 -18.00 -11.94
CA ASP A 405 -19.15 -17.53 -13.30
C ASP A 405 -18.24 -18.53 -14.04
N SER A 406 -18.22 -18.49 -15.37
CA SER A 406 -17.37 -19.37 -16.20
C SER A 406 -16.69 -18.60 -17.32
N CYS A 407 -15.41 -18.87 -17.56
CA CYS A 407 -14.66 -18.26 -18.66
C CYS A 407 -13.97 -19.33 -19.51
N THR A 408 -14.18 -19.23 -20.82
CA THR A 408 -13.58 -20.12 -21.81
C THR A 408 -12.56 -19.36 -22.64
N ALA A 409 -11.30 -19.78 -22.57
CA ALA A 409 -10.22 -19.23 -23.38
C ALA A 409 -9.23 -20.32 -23.77
N CYS A 410 -8.61 -20.15 -24.94
CA CYS A 410 -7.58 -21.06 -25.46
C CYS A 410 -8.02 -22.54 -25.46
N GLY A 411 -9.29 -22.83 -25.75
CA GLY A 411 -9.84 -24.20 -25.79
C GLY A 411 -10.12 -24.85 -24.43
N THR A 412 -9.98 -24.11 -23.33
CA THR A 412 -10.25 -24.59 -21.96
C THR A 412 -11.28 -23.72 -21.26
N THR A 413 -12.13 -24.31 -20.41
CA THR A 413 -13.10 -23.59 -19.57
C THR A 413 -12.72 -23.72 -18.11
N LYS A 414 -12.66 -22.60 -17.39
CA LYS A 414 -12.49 -22.57 -15.92
C LYS A 414 -13.59 -21.76 -15.27
N TYR A 415 -13.80 -22.01 -13.99
CA TYR A 415 -14.91 -21.50 -13.21
C TYR A 415 -14.43 -20.64 -12.05
N LYS A 416 -15.24 -19.64 -11.74
CA LYS A 416 -15.21 -18.92 -10.48
C LYS A 416 -16.26 -19.55 -9.59
N CYS A 417 -15.87 -20.06 -8.43
CA CYS A 417 -16.78 -20.76 -7.53
C CYS A 417 -17.51 -19.79 -6.61
N LYS A 418 -18.77 -20.12 -6.27
CA LYS A 418 -19.46 -19.43 -5.19
C LYS A 418 -18.72 -19.71 -3.88
N ALA A 419 -18.65 -18.69 -3.02
CA ALA A 419 -18.08 -18.84 -1.69
C ALA A 419 -18.90 -19.87 -0.91
N ASP A 420 -18.23 -20.58 -0.01
CA ASP A 420 -18.90 -21.50 0.91
C ASP A 420 -20.00 -20.75 1.69
N PRO A 421 -21.29 -21.12 1.51
CA PRO A 421 -22.41 -20.44 2.15
C PRO A 421 -22.31 -20.47 3.68
N CYS A 422 -21.64 -21.47 4.25
CA CYS A 422 -21.40 -21.58 5.69
C CYS A 422 -20.53 -20.43 6.22
N ILE A 423 -19.58 -19.91 5.44
CA ILE A 423 -18.74 -18.78 5.88
C ILE A 423 -19.56 -17.50 6.02
N SER A 424 -20.41 -17.20 5.03
CA SER A 424 -21.26 -16.01 5.02
C SER A 424 -22.38 -16.09 6.06
N GLU A 425 -23.08 -17.23 6.13
CA GLU A 425 -24.16 -17.46 7.11
C GLU A 425 -23.59 -17.39 8.54
N GLY A 426 -22.45 -18.06 8.79
CA GLY A 426 -21.79 -18.03 10.10
C GLY A 426 -21.31 -16.64 10.52
N THR A 427 -20.89 -15.80 9.58
CA THR A 427 -20.50 -14.41 9.87
C THR A 427 -21.71 -13.54 10.21
N ALA A 428 -22.82 -13.67 9.47
CA ALA A 428 -24.06 -12.98 9.75
C ALA A 428 -24.64 -13.37 11.12
N LEU A 429 -24.65 -14.67 11.44
CA LEU A 429 -25.07 -15.20 12.74
C LEU A 429 -24.20 -14.66 13.90
N ARG A 430 -22.86 -14.57 13.73
CA ARG A 430 -21.97 -13.95 14.73
C ARG A 430 -22.33 -12.48 14.99
N SER A 431 -22.61 -11.71 13.94
CA SER A 431 -23.04 -10.31 14.06
C SER A 431 -24.38 -10.18 14.79
N GLN A 432 -25.34 -11.06 14.51
CA GLN A 432 -26.63 -11.09 15.21
C GLN A 432 -26.46 -11.39 16.71
N VAL A 433 -25.58 -12.33 17.07
CA VAL A 433 -25.23 -12.62 18.47
C VAL A 433 -24.57 -11.42 19.15
N SER A 434 -23.61 -10.77 18.48
CA SER A 434 -22.96 -9.57 19.01
C SER A 434 -23.96 -8.44 19.25
N ASN A 435 -24.88 -8.20 18.31
CA ASN A 435 -25.91 -7.17 18.43
C ASN A 435 -26.90 -7.48 19.55
N PHE A 436 -27.31 -8.74 19.71
CA PHE A 436 -28.15 -9.19 20.82
C PHE A 436 -27.46 -8.93 22.17
N ASN A 437 -26.19 -9.32 22.30
CA ASN A 437 -25.39 -9.10 23.52
C ASN A 437 -25.21 -7.61 23.83
N SER A 438 -25.04 -6.76 22.81
CA SER A 438 -24.91 -5.31 23.01
C SER A 438 -26.21 -4.61 23.42
N SER A 439 -27.36 -5.20 23.07
CA SER A 439 -28.70 -4.69 23.42
C SER A 439 -29.10 -5.04 24.85
N ALA A 440 -28.48 -6.05 25.46
CA ALA A 440 -28.66 -6.42 26.86
C ALA A 440 -27.72 -5.60 27.77
N ARG A 441 -27.94 -4.28 27.85
CA ARG A 441 -27.18 -3.45 28.79
C ARG A 441 -27.57 -3.79 30.24
N ASP A 442 -26.54 -4.11 31.02
CA ASP A 442 -26.48 -4.12 32.49
C ASP A 442 -26.92 -5.34 33.29
N SER A 443 -27.33 -6.48 32.71
CA SER A 443 -27.26 -7.81 33.38
C SER A 443 -27.74 -8.94 32.47
N ILE A 444 -27.02 -10.06 32.50
CA ILE A 444 -27.28 -11.33 31.81
C ILE A 444 -26.65 -11.42 30.41
N ALA A 445 -25.32 -11.56 30.42
CA ALA A 445 -24.65 -12.43 29.47
C ALA A 445 -25.25 -13.85 29.55
N PHE A 446 -25.08 -14.67 28.51
CA PHE A 446 -25.38 -16.10 28.52
C PHE A 446 -24.69 -16.80 29.71
N CYS A 447 -25.31 -16.76 30.89
CA CYS A 447 -24.84 -17.39 32.10
C CYS A 447 -25.83 -18.49 32.47
N ASP A 448 -25.48 -19.74 32.14
CA ASP A 448 -25.96 -20.88 32.90
C ASP A 448 -25.30 -20.82 34.29
N ALA A 449 -25.87 -20.03 35.19
CA ALA A 449 -25.63 -20.09 36.63
C ALA A 449 -26.74 -19.31 37.37
N GLY A 450 -27.84 -20.00 37.69
CA GLY A 450 -28.75 -19.65 38.78
C GLY A 450 -29.25 -18.20 38.86
N CYS A 451 -30.18 -17.81 37.98
CA CYS A 451 -30.97 -16.60 38.22
C CYS A 451 -31.99 -16.83 39.34
N LYS A 452 -31.68 -16.40 40.57
CA LYS A 452 -32.71 -16.02 41.54
C LYS A 452 -33.19 -14.61 41.18
N ASN A 453 -34.49 -14.45 40.94
CA ASN A 453 -35.24 -13.20 40.72
C ASN A 453 -35.35 -12.66 39.28
N CYS A 454 -35.87 -13.45 38.34
CA CYS A 454 -36.47 -12.93 37.10
C CYS A 454 -37.95 -12.51 37.28
N GLY A 455 -38.34 -12.01 38.45
CA GLY A 455 -39.74 -11.75 38.81
C GLY A 455 -40.19 -10.29 38.80
N SER A 456 -39.31 -9.31 38.55
CA SER A 456 -39.58 -7.92 38.96
C SER A 456 -39.48 -6.85 37.87
N TYR A 457 -39.26 -7.19 36.60
CA TYR A 457 -39.19 -6.19 35.52
C TYR A 457 -40.09 -6.54 34.31
N PRO A 458 -41.10 -5.71 33.97
CA PRO A 458 -42.07 -5.99 32.90
C PRO A 458 -41.50 -6.00 31.46
N MET A 459 -40.22 -5.65 31.28
CA MET A 459 -39.59 -5.48 29.96
C MET A 459 -38.92 -6.76 29.43
N MET A 460 -38.90 -7.85 30.20
CA MET A 460 -38.10 -9.06 29.89
C MET A 460 -38.83 -10.12 29.04
N MET A 461 -40.10 -9.94 28.66
CA MET A 461 -40.83 -10.93 27.84
C MET A 461 -40.33 -11.06 26.39
N ASN A 462 -39.72 -10.00 25.80
CA ASN A 462 -39.24 -10.05 24.41
C ASN A 462 -37.82 -10.62 24.26
N CYS A 463 -37.02 -10.63 25.33
CA CYS A 463 -35.67 -11.19 25.29
C CYS A 463 -35.67 -12.73 25.21
N SER A 464 -36.67 -13.39 25.79
CA SER A 464 -36.78 -14.86 25.76
C SER A 464 -37.11 -15.41 24.37
N GLY A 465 -38.00 -14.74 23.62
CA GLY A 465 -38.37 -15.09 22.25
C GLY A 465 -37.23 -14.88 21.26
N MET A 466 -36.57 -13.71 21.30
CA MET A 466 -35.42 -13.41 20.44
C MET A 466 -34.23 -14.34 20.73
N ARG A 467 -33.97 -14.65 22.00
CA ARG A 467 -32.93 -15.62 22.40
C ARG A 467 -33.24 -17.02 21.88
N SER A 468 -34.48 -17.48 22.00
CA SER A 468 -34.88 -18.82 21.56
C SER A 468 -34.78 -18.97 20.04
N SER A 469 -35.19 -17.95 19.29
CA SER A 469 -35.04 -17.88 17.84
C SER A 469 -33.56 -17.93 17.43
N LEU A 470 -32.70 -17.13 18.08
CA LEU A 470 -31.28 -17.09 17.78
C LEU A 470 -30.57 -18.42 18.08
N ILE A 471 -30.90 -19.07 19.20
CA ILE A 471 -30.40 -20.41 19.53
C ILE A 471 -30.85 -21.45 18.49
N SER A 472 -32.10 -21.36 18.02
CA SER A 472 -32.59 -22.25 16.96
C SER A 472 -31.82 -22.06 15.65
N SER A 473 -31.59 -20.82 15.23
CA SER A 473 -30.80 -20.51 14.03
C SER A 473 -29.35 -20.98 14.13
N ILE A 474 -28.75 -20.90 15.33
CA ILE A 474 -27.42 -21.42 15.60
C ILE A 474 -27.37 -22.94 15.46
N LYS A 475 -28.37 -23.64 16.01
CA LYS A 475 -28.46 -25.10 15.91
C LYS A 475 -28.67 -25.57 14.47
N ASP A 476 -29.56 -24.88 13.73
CA ASP A 476 -29.78 -25.15 12.30
C ASP A 476 -28.48 -24.99 11.50
N TYR A 477 -27.79 -23.86 11.68
CA TYR A 477 -26.50 -23.61 11.05
C TYR A 477 -25.45 -24.68 11.38
N ASN A 478 -25.28 -25.03 12.67
CA ASN A 478 -24.32 -26.05 13.10
C ASN A 478 -24.65 -27.45 12.56
N SER A 479 -25.93 -27.75 12.31
CA SER A 479 -26.36 -29.03 11.73
C SER A 479 -26.04 -29.14 10.23
N ARG A 480 -26.01 -28.01 9.51
CA ARG A 480 -25.77 -27.91 8.07
C ARG A 480 -24.28 -27.72 7.74
N CYS A 481 -23.55 -27.01 8.59
CA CYS A 481 -22.18 -26.54 8.35
C CYS A 481 -21.15 -27.19 9.30
N ASN A 482 -21.25 -28.52 9.45
CA ASN A 482 -20.50 -29.27 10.46
C ASN A 482 -19.11 -29.71 9.95
N ASP A 483 -18.11 -28.83 10.02
CA ASP A 483 -16.78 -29.16 9.48
C ASP A 483 -15.67 -29.23 10.55
N ASN A 484 -15.21 -30.46 10.77
CA ASN A 484 -13.91 -30.85 11.35
C ASN A 484 -12.74 -30.56 10.37
N ILE A 485 -12.66 -29.36 9.78
CA ILE A 485 -11.53 -29.00 8.91
C ILE A 485 -10.44 -28.34 9.78
N SER A 486 -9.59 -29.21 10.32
CA SER A 486 -8.32 -28.92 10.97
C SER A 486 -7.30 -28.37 9.97
N THR A 487 -6.87 -27.10 10.14
CA THR A 487 -5.49 -26.64 9.82
C THR A 487 -5.01 -25.41 10.59
N LEU A 488 -5.77 -24.85 11.54
CA LEU A 488 -5.25 -23.85 12.50
C LEU A 488 -5.83 -24.12 13.89
N LEU A 489 -5.28 -25.13 14.55
CA LEU A 489 -5.66 -25.55 15.90
C LEU A 489 -4.78 -24.86 16.95
N SER A 490 -5.26 -23.73 17.48
CA SER A 490 -4.91 -23.31 18.84
C SER A 490 -5.96 -22.47 19.57
N MET A 491 -7.18 -22.29 19.03
CA MET A 491 -8.27 -21.60 19.73
C MET A 491 -9.61 -22.25 19.38
N CYS A 492 -10.14 -23.06 20.31
CA CYS A 492 -11.46 -23.71 20.31
C CYS A 492 -11.87 -24.52 19.05
N PRO A 493 -11.84 -25.87 19.10
CA PRO A 493 -12.41 -26.68 18.03
C PRO A 493 -13.92 -26.60 18.19
N GLN A 494 -14.60 -25.65 17.55
CA GLN A 494 -15.98 -25.71 17.06
C GLN A 494 -16.23 -24.43 16.27
N ARG A 495 -16.41 -24.54 14.93
CA ARG A 495 -16.92 -23.46 14.07
C ARG A 495 -18.43 -23.20 14.27
N GLY A 496 -18.95 -23.57 15.44
CA GLY A 496 -20.34 -23.36 15.83
C GLY A 496 -20.45 -22.38 16.98
N LEU A 497 -21.46 -21.51 16.91
CA LEU A 497 -21.86 -20.69 18.06
C LEU A 497 -22.30 -21.65 19.17
N CYS A 498 -21.64 -21.60 20.32
CA CYS A 498 -21.82 -22.56 21.40
C CYS A 498 -23.21 -22.44 22.03
N GLY A 499 -23.98 -23.54 22.04
CA GLY A 499 -25.19 -23.67 22.85
C GLY A 499 -24.82 -24.08 24.29
N GLY A 500 -25.55 -23.55 25.27
CA GLY A 500 -25.34 -23.89 26.68
C GLY A 500 -25.55 -25.39 26.94
N GLY A 501 -24.62 -25.99 27.69
CA GLY A 501 -24.74 -27.34 28.22
C GLY A 501 -23.75 -28.39 27.69
N GLY A 502 -22.43 -28.15 27.80
CA GLY A 502 -21.46 -29.24 27.93
C GLY A 502 -20.26 -29.26 26.98
N SER A 503 -19.07 -29.32 27.61
CA SER A 503 -17.71 -29.56 27.08
C SER A 503 -17.25 -28.74 25.88
N GLY A 504 -16.92 -27.47 26.14
CA GLY A 504 -16.21 -26.60 25.20
C GLY A 504 -16.24 -25.13 25.64
N TYR A 505 -15.50 -24.78 26.69
CA TYR A 505 -15.36 -23.40 27.17
C TYR A 505 -14.73 -22.50 26.09
N CYS A 506 -15.43 -21.42 25.69
CA CYS A 506 -14.81 -20.21 25.14
C CYS A 506 -15.73 -19.00 25.42
N VAL A 507 -15.53 -18.35 26.57
CA VAL A 507 -16.06 -17.01 26.87
C VAL A 507 -14.87 -16.08 27.05
N LEU A 508 -14.48 -15.35 26.01
CA LEU A 508 -13.58 -14.20 26.15
C LEU A 508 -14.42 -13.00 26.59
N CYS A 509 -14.69 -12.93 27.90
CA CYS A 509 -14.98 -11.66 28.55
C CYS A 509 -13.63 -11.05 28.95
N HIS A 510 -13.12 -10.09 28.18
CA HIS A 510 -12.06 -9.20 28.66
C HIS A 510 -12.65 -8.32 29.78
N GLY A 511 -12.57 -8.81 31.01
CA GLY A 511 -12.67 -7.99 32.21
C GLY A 511 -11.30 -7.39 32.50
N THR A 512 -11.17 -6.08 32.36
CA THR A 512 -10.02 -5.31 32.85
C THR A 512 -9.98 -5.41 34.37
N GLY A 513 -9.12 -6.30 34.88
CA GLY A 513 -8.73 -6.40 36.28
C GLY A 513 -7.32 -5.87 36.45
N ILE A 514 -7.20 -4.90 37.34
CA ILE A 514 -5.98 -4.21 37.79
C ILE A 514 -4.98 -5.21 38.39
N TYR A 515 -3.71 -5.10 37.98
CA TYR A 515 -2.54 -5.19 38.85
C TYR A 515 -1.59 -4.05 38.52
#